data_AF-A0A416W224-F1
#
_entry.id   AF-A0A416W224-F1
#
_cell.length_a   1.000
_cell.length_b   1.000
_cell.length_c   1.000
_cell.angle_alpha   90.00
_cell.angle_beta   90.00
_cell.angle_gamma   90.00
#
_symmetry.space_group_name_H-M   'P 1'
#
loop_
_entity.id
_entity.type
_entity.pdbx_description
1 polymer ?
#
loop_
_entity_poly.entity_id
_entity_poly.type
_entity_poly.pdbx_seq_one_letter_code
_entity_poly.pdbx_strand_id
1 'polypeptide(L)'
;MAESNEILEGKYIRADKLQKAIHNFLRNKDKADMYREIAEIYKSLGDYKDSPAKYEACLKKAAEHDELAKDEKEVLPTVPTEKKNKKNHHVGLIILIVCGVLVLGAIGGAIYFKTQPGRYARASYYEKVGNYEKAYKMFKGLEDENYSDSKELCTRSRYEYAGECVKNKDYKTALKTYQLLGDYQDSASKLAEVELQIIKTSKIGSTVFFGEYHWLLVDKNGSDYLLVKLVPVLGLPYNEEAKATTWHDCTLRKYLNGKFLNEAFSTEAQKYIADTEITISDNADYKTVGGESTTDKVFILNSQQELKYQKTLNNNDRTCWLIEPGQTQSTAQFSAYGHIMTYGYPVSAINLYARPALWVSAE
;
A
#
# COMPACT_ATOMS: atom_id res chain seq x y z
N MET A 1 -15.39 -21.28 -17.12
CA MET A 1 -14.73 -20.36 -16.16
C MET A 1 -15.73 -19.28 -15.83
N ALA A 2 -16.21 -19.20 -14.59
CA ALA A 2 -17.15 -18.15 -14.19
C ALA A 2 -16.40 -16.81 -14.18
N GLU A 3 -16.88 -15.80 -14.91
CA GLU A 3 -16.38 -14.43 -14.77
C GLU A 3 -16.52 -13.98 -13.31
N SER A 4 -15.53 -13.27 -12.77
CA SER A 4 -15.59 -12.83 -11.38
C SER A 4 -16.75 -11.85 -11.17
N ASN A 5 -17.43 -11.94 -10.01
CA ASN A 5 -18.58 -11.10 -9.68
C ASN A 5 -18.29 -9.59 -9.80
N GLU A 6 -17.04 -9.16 -9.63
CA GLU A 6 -16.61 -7.77 -9.78
C GLU A 6 -16.62 -7.29 -11.25
N ILE A 7 -16.27 -8.18 -12.19
CA ILE A 7 -16.33 -7.90 -13.64
C ILE A 7 -17.79 -7.84 -14.10
N LEU A 8 -18.64 -8.75 -13.62
CA LEU A 8 -20.08 -8.76 -13.91
C LEU A 8 -20.78 -7.50 -13.36
N GLU A 9 -20.46 -7.09 -12.12
CA GLU A 9 -20.97 -5.85 -11.52
C GLU A 9 -20.54 -4.61 -12.33
N GLY A 10 -19.28 -4.54 -12.77
CA GLY A 10 -18.77 -3.43 -13.59
C GLY A 10 -19.48 -3.29 -14.94
N LYS A 11 -19.71 -4.42 -15.64
CA LYS A 11 -20.48 -4.46 -16.90
C LYS A 11 -21.94 -4.05 -16.68
N TYR A 12 -22.57 -4.51 -15.59
CA TYR A 12 -23.94 -4.16 -15.22
C TYR A 12 -24.10 -2.65 -14.94
N ILE A 13 -23.22 -2.06 -14.12
CA ILE A 13 -23.23 -0.62 -13.84
C ILE A 13 -23.02 0.22 -15.10
N ARG A 14 -22.16 -0.25 -16.02
CA ARG A 14 -21.93 0.42 -17.31
C ARG A 14 -23.18 0.44 -18.18
N ALA A 15 -23.91 -0.68 -18.27
CA ALA A 15 -25.16 -0.77 -19.04
C ALA A 15 -26.22 0.20 -18.49
N ASP A 16 -26.38 0.29 -17.16
CA ASP A 16 -27.31 1.22 -16.51
C ASP A 16 -26.97 2.69 -16.78
N LYS A 17 -25.67 3.04 -16.77
CA LYS A 17 -25.22 4.40 -17.08
C LYS A 17 -25.49 4.76 -18.55
N LEU A 18 -25.23 3.84 -19.48
CA LEU A 18 -25.51 4.05 -20.90
C LEU A 18 -27.01 4.23 -21.13
N GLN A 19 -27.85 3.44 -20.46
CA GLN A 19 -29.30 3.51 -20.62
C GLN A 19 -29.84 4.87 -20.15
N LYS A 20 -29.30 5.41 -19.05
CA LYS A 20 -29.62 6.77 -18.58
C LYS A 20 -29.19 7.85 -19.56
N ALA A 21 -28.17 7.64 -20.38
CA ALA A 21 -27.67 8.63 -21.33
C ALA A 21 -28.46 8.68 -22.65
N ILE A 22 -29.36 7.72 -22.91
CA ILE A 22 -30.09 7.62 -24.20
C ILE A 22 -30.95 8.86 -24.50
N HIS A 23 -31.47 9.53 -23.47
CA HIS A 23 -32.29 10.73 -23.67
C HIS A 23 -31.53 11.88 -24.36
N ASN A 24 -30.19 11.85 -24.37
CA ASN A 24 -29.35 12.87 -25.03
C ASN A 24 -29.28 12.71 -26.55
N PHE A 25 -29.68 11.55 -27.10
CA PHE A 25 -29.74 11.37 -28.54
C PHE A 25 -30.96 12.11 -29.09
N LEU A 26 -30.79 12.82 -30.20
CA LEU A 26 -31.88 13.59 -30.81
C LEU A 26 -32.75 12.72 -31.72
N ARG A 27 -32.13 11.84 -32.54
CA ARG A 27 -32.84 10.98 -33.50
C ARG A 27 -33.30 9.68 -32.85
N ASN A 28 -34.50 9.23 -33.23
CA ASN A 28 -35.02 7.95 -32.75
C ASN A 28 -34.21 6.76 -33.27
N LYS A 29 -33.65 6.86 -34.49
CA LYS A 29 -32.73 5.84 -35.02
C LYS A 29 -31.49 5.62 -34.14
N ASP A 30 -30.84 6.70 -33.70
CA ASP A 30 -29.65 6.60 -32.83
C ASP A 30 -30.02 6.02 -31.44
N LYS A 31 -31.22 6.34 -30.94
CA LYS A 31 -31.75 5.74 -29.70
C LYS A 31 -31.97 4.23 -29.86
N ALA A 32 -32.56 3.79 -30.97
CA ALA A 32 -32.79 2.39 -31.25
C ALA A 32 -31.46 1.60 -31.32
N ASP A 33 -30.47 2.12 -32.03
CA ASP A 33 -29.13 1.52 -32.13
C ASP A 33 -28.47 1.38 -30.73
N MET A 34 -28.53 2.44 -29.91
CA MET A 34 -28.00 2.42 -28.56
C MET A 34 -28.72 1.42 -27.64
N TYR A 35 -30.05 1.29 -27.74
CA TYR A 35 -30.79 0.27 -26.99
C TYR A 35 -30.36 -1.15 -27.37
N ARG A 36 -30.05 -1.43 -28.65
CA ARG A 36 -29.54 -2.75 -29.07
C ARG A 36 -28.13 -3.03 -28.56
N GLU A 37 -27.25 -2.02 -28.55
CA GLU A 37 -25.91 -2.17 -27.96
C GLU A 37 -25.98 -2.50 -26.47
N ILE A 38 -26.85 -1.82 -25.72
CA ILE A 38 -27.06 -2.09 -24.29
C ILE A 38 -27.68 -3.47 -24.06
N ALA A 39 -28.60 -3.89 -24.94
CA ALA A 39 -29.18 -5.23 -24.88
C ALA A 39 -28.07 -6.30 -24.98
N GLU A 40 -27.13 -6.19 -25.92
CA GLU A 40 -26.04 -7.17 -26.01
C GLU A 40 -25.13 -7.17 -24.78
N ILE A 41 -24.97 -6.05 -24.08
CA ILE A 41 -24.29 -6.02 -22.77
C ILE A 41 -25.07 -6.83 -21.73
N TYR A 42 -26.39 -6.62 -21.61
CA TYR A 42 -27.22 -7.39 -20.68
C TYR A 42 -27.29 -8.88 -21.01
N LYS A 43 -27.30 -9.23 -22.30
CA LYS A 43 -27.21 -10.62 -22.76
C LYS A 43 -25.89 -11.27 -22.37
N SER A 44 -24.78 -10.53 -22.46
CA SER A 44 -23.46 -11.02 -22.05
C SER A 44 -23.33 -11.30 -20.54
N LEU A 45 -24.25 -10.76 -19.73
CA LEU A 45 -24.29 -10.94 -18.27
C LEU A 45 -25.04 -12.21 -17.83
N GLY A 46 -25.74 -12.91 -18.73
CA GLY A 46 -26.50 -14.11 -18.41
C GLY A 46 -27.54 -13.89 -17.30
N ASP A 47 -27.61 -14.81 -16.33
CA ASP A 47 -28.57 -14.76 -15.21
C ASP A 47 -28.14 -13.83 -14.06
N TYR A 48 -27.16 -12.96 -14.29
CA TYR A 48 -26.69 -12.03 -13.28
C TYR A 48 -27.73 -10.93 -13.02
N LYS A 49 -28.31 -10.89 -11.82
CA LYS A 49 -29.36 -9.95 -11.39
C LYS A 49 -30.59 -10.02 -12.32
N ASP A 50 -31.18 -8.88 -12.66
CA ASP A 50 -32.32 -8.72 -13.56
C ASP A 50 -31.89 -8.51 -15.03
N SER A 51 -30.66 -8.88 -15.39
CA SER A 51 -30.12 -8.70 -16.76
C SER A 51 -30.99 -9.32 -17.86
N PRO A 52 -31.58 -10.53 -17.69
CA PRO A 52 -32.50 -11.08 -18.70
C PRO A 52 -33.75 -10.22 -18.91
N ALA A 53 -34.33 -9.67 -17.83
CA ALA A 53 -35.48 -8.78 -17.92
C ALA A 53 -35.12 -7.45 -18.58
N LYS A 54 -33.93 -6.90 -18.26
CA LYS A 54 -33.42 -5.66 -18.86
C LYS A 54 -33.04 -5.84 -20.32
N TYR A 55 -32.55 -7.01 -20.73
CA TYR A 55 -32.29 -7.37 -22.13
C TYR A 55 -33.57 -7.24 -22.98
N GLU A 56 -34.63 -7.93 -22.58
CA GLU A 56 -35.93 -7.90 -23.27
C GLU A 56 -36.53 -6.48 -23.28
N ALA A 57 -36.43 -5.76 -22.16
CA ALA A 57 -36.89 -4.37 -22.08
C ALA A 57 -36.12 -3.44 -23.03
N CYS A 58 -34.82 -3.65 -23.23
CA CYS A 58 -34.03 -2.86 -24.19
C CYS A 58 -34.41 -3.19 -25.64
N LEU A 59 -34.62 -4.47 -25.97
CA LEU A 59 -35.06 -4.86 -27.32
C LEU A 59 -36.45 -4.28 -27.66
N LYS A 60 -37.38 -4.32 -26.70
CA LYS A 60 -38.70 -3.70 -26.88
C LYS A 60 -38.59 -2.20 -27.16
N LYS A 61 -37.79 -1.48 -26.38
CA LYS A 61 -37.55 -0.04 -26.60
C LYS A 61 -36.83 0.26 -27.91
N ALA A 62 -35.91 -0.61 -28.34
CA ALA A 62 -35.27 -0.47 -29.65
C ALA A 62 -36.30 -0.54 -30.77
N ALA A 63 -37.21 -1.52 -30.73
CA ALA A 63 -38.29 -1.66 -31.70
C ALA A 63 -39.27 -0.48 -31.66
N GLU A 64 -39.63 0.02 -30.47
CA GLU A 64 -40.46 1.22 -30.32
C GLU A 64 -39.82 2.44 -31.01
N HIS A 65 -38.51 2.66 -30.81
CA HIS A 65 -37.79 3.75 -31.46
C HIS A 65 -37.56 3.53 -32.96
N ASP A 66 -37.46 2.29 -33.44
CA ASP A 66 -37.41 1.98 -34.88
C ASP A 66 -38.72 2.36 -35.58
N GLU A 67 -39.87 2.04 -34.97
CA GLU A 67 -41.17 2.45 -35.52
C GLU A 67 -41.31 3.97 -35.53
N LEU A 68 -40.91 4.65 -34.43
CA LEU A 68 -40.88 6.11 -34.38
C LEU A 68 -39.94 6.73 -35.42
N ALA A 69 -38.85 6.03 -35.76
CA ALA A 69 -37.90 6.47 -36.77
C ALA A 69 -38.43 6.35 -38.21
N LYS A 70 -39.47 5.54 -38.47
CA LYS A 70 -40.09 5.43 -39.81
C LYS A 70 -40.89 6.67 -40.18
N ASP A 71 -41.52 7.31 -39.20
CA ASP A 71 -42.26 8.56 -39.37
C ASP A 71 -41.39 9.81 -39.16
N GLU A 72 -40.15 9.61 -38.69
CA GLU A 72 -39.13 10.64 -38.53
C GLU A 72 -38.61 11.05 -39.92
N LYS A 73 -39.28 12.02 -40.55
CA LYS A 73 -38.77 12.65 -41.79
C LYS A 73 -37.32 13.05 -41.55
N GLU A 74 -36.46 12.80 -42.53
CA GLU A 74 -35.07 13.23 -42.51
C GLU A 74 -35.03 14.78 -42.50
N VAL A 75 -35.12 15.37 -41.31
CA VAL A 75 -35.03 16.82 -41.13
C VAL A 75 -33.54 17.17 -41.16
N LEU A 76 -33.02 17.36 -42.36
CA LEU A 76 -31.94 18.31 -42.58
C LEU A 76 -32.44 19.69 -42.09
N PRO A 77 -31.65 20.45 -41.32
CA PRO A 77 -32.07 21.76 -40.85
C PRO A 77 -32.33 22.68 -42.05
N THR A 78 -33.60 22.93 -42.36
CA THR A 78 -34.01 23.93 -43.34
C THR A 78 -34.00 25.31 -42.69
N VAL A 79 -33.07 26.16 -43.13
CA VAL A 79 -33.08 27.60 -42.86
C VAL A 79 -34.31 28.23 -43.55
N PRO A 80 -35.06 29.15 -42.92
CA PRO A 80 -36.18 29.82 -43.57
C PRO A 80 -35.71 30.63 -44.78
N THR A 81 -36.33 30.41 -45.94
CA THR A 81 -36.06 31.21 -47.14
C THR A 81 -36.76 32.56 -47.05
N GLU A 82 -36.00 33.60 -46.73
CA GLU A 82 -36.37 34.96 -47.12
C GLU A 82 -35.93 35.25 -48.56
N LYS A 83 -36.76 36.04 -49.24
CA LYS A 83 -36.62 36.43 -50.64
C LYS A 83 -35.26 37.07 -50.92
N LYS A 84 -34.57 36.52 -51.93
CA LYS A 84 -33.42 37.04 -52.69
C LYS A 84 -32.75 38.31 -52.13
N ASN A 85 -31.55 38.15 -51.56
CA ASN A 85 -30.44 39.07 -51.83
C ASN A 85 -29.08 38.35 -51.75
N LYS A 86 -28.29 38.42 -52.84
CA LYS A 86 -26.92 37.91 -52.94
C LYS A 86 -26.04 38.61 -51.90
N LYS A 87 -25.64 37.96 -50.79
CA LYS A 87 -24.47 38.42 -50.01
C LYS A 87 -23.77 37.42 -49.05
N ASN A 88 -24.33 36.28 -48.63
CA ASN A 88 -23.76 35.56 -47.47
C ASN A 88 -23.21 34.13 -47.71
N HIS A 89 -22.76 33.77 -48.92
CA HIS A 89 -21.99 32.53 -49.14
C HIS A 89 -20.72 32.47 -48.27
N HIS A 90 -20.14 33.63 -47.96
CA HIS A 90 -18.96 33.74 -47.10
C HIS A 90 -19.22 33.32 -45.64
N VAL A 91 -20.42 33.52 -45.10
CA VAL A 91 -20.69 33.28 -43.66
C VAL A 91 -20.73 31.77 -43.34
N GLY A 92 -21.37 30.96 -44.18
CA GLY A 92 -21.39 29.50 -44.01
C GLY A 92 -20.01 28.87 -44.23
N LEU A 93 -19.24 29.40 -45.18
CA LEU A 93 -17.84 28.99 -45.41
C LEU A 93 -16.96 29.31 -44.19
N ILE A 94 -17.15 30.50 -43.58
CA ILE A 94 -16.42 30.91 -42.36
C ILE A 94 -16.71 29.98 -41.20
N ILE A 95 -17.97 29.58 -40.98
CA ILE A 95 -18.34 28.67 -39.87
C ILE A 95 -17.71 27.28 -40.06
N LEU A 96 -17.72 26.73 -41.27
CA LEU A 96 -17.07 25.45 -41.59
C LEU A 96 -15.55 25.50 -41.41
N ILE A 97 -14.91 26.61 -41.80
CA ILE A 97 -13.47 26.84 -41.58
C ILE A 97 -13.18 26.93 -40.08
N VAL A 98 -14.00 27.64 -39.29
CA VAL A 98 -13.84 27.74 -37.83
C VAL A 98 -14.00 26.38 -37.15
N CYS A 99 -15.02 25.59 -37.52
CA CYS A 99 -15.17 24.22 -37.02
C CYS A 99 -14.00 23.31 -37.44
N GLY A 100 -13.53 23.42 -38.68
CA GLY A 100 -12.35 22.69 -39.16
C GLY A 100 -11.08 23.06 -38.40
N VAL A 101 -10.86 24.34 -38.11
CA VAL A 101 -9.74 24.84 -37.30
C VAL A 101 -9.84 24.34 -35.85
N LEU A 102 -11.03 24.27 -35.26
CA LEU A 102 -11.23 23.70 -33.92
C LEU A 102 -10.94 22.20 -33.88
N VAL A 103 -11.39 21.44 -34.89
CA VAL A 103 -11.10 20.00 -34.99
C VAL A 103 -9.61 19.76 -35.23
N LEU A 104 -8.97 20.51 -36.13
CA LEU A 104 -7.52 20.44 -36.36
C LEU A 104 -6.73 20.86 -35.11
N GLY A 105 -7.22 21.86 -34.36
CA GLY A 105 -6.65 22.26 -33.08
C GLY A 105 -6.78 21.17 -31.99
N ALA A 106 -7.92 20.47 -31.93
CA ALA A 106 -8.12 19.34 -31.02
C ALA A 106 -7.24 18.13 -31.39
N ILE A 107 -7.10 17.83 -32.68
CA ILE A 107 -6.21 16.77 -33.18
C ILE A 107 -4.75 17.16 -32.92
N GLY A 108 -4.36 18.40 -33.23
CA GLY A 108 -3.02 18.93 -32.96
C GLY A 108 -2.69 18.93 -31.47
N GLY A 109 -3.65 19.30 -30.62
CA GLY A 109 -3.55 19.19 -29.16
C GLY A 109 -3.37 17.74 -28.70
N ALA A 110 -4.17 16.79 -29.22
CA ALA A 110 -4.06 15.37 -28.88
C ALA A 110 -2.71 14.76 -29.31
N ILE A 111 -2.18 15.18 -30.46
CA ILE A 111 -0.83 14.81 -30.92
C ILE A 111 0.22 15.43 -29.99
N TYR A 112 0.12 16.73 -29.67
CA TYR A 112 1.03 17.42 -28.76
C TYR A 112 1.05 16.78 -27.36
N PHE A 113 -0.10 16.40 -26.80
CA PHE A 113 -0.17 15.70 -25.51
C PHE A 113 0.50 14.32 -25.51
N LYS A 114 0.71 13.71 -26.68
CA LYS A 114 1.51 12.47 -26.82
C LYS A 114 3.00 12.76 -27.01
N THR A 115 3.38 13.99 -27.37
CA THR A 115 4.78 14.39 -27.47
C THR A 115 5.40 14.58 -26.09
N GLN A 116 6.72 14.48 -26.03
CA GLN A 116 7.51 14.63 -24.82
C GLN A 116 7.27 15.98 -24.08
N PRO A 117 7.26 17.16 -24.74
CA PRO A 117 6.89 18.43 -24.10
C PRO A 117 5.45 18.45 -23.57
N GLY A 118 4.51 17.82 -24.28
CA GLY A 118 3.11 17.74 -23.85
C GLY A 118 2.92 16.83 -22.63
N ARG A 119 3.69 15.74 -22.52
CA ARG A 119 3.73 14.88 -21.32
C ARG A 119 4.26 15.66 -20.11
N TYR A 120 5.34 16.43 -20.29
CA TYR A 120 5.89 17.29 -19.24
C TYR A 120 4.86 18.36 -18.82
N ALA A 121 4.27 19.10 -19.76
CA ALA A 121 3.27 20.13 -19.48
C ALA A 121 2.05 19.56 -18.72
N ARG A 122 1.64 18.33 -19.07
CA ARG A 122 0.56 17.61 -18.37
C ARG A 122 0.96 17.20 -16.96
N ALA A 123 2.20 16.75 -16.75
CA ALA A 123 2.72 16.42 -15.41
C ALA A 123 2.74 17.67 -14.52
N SER A 124 3.29 18.78 -15.01
CA SER A 124 3.30 20.08 -14.29
C SER A 124 1.89 20.59 -14.00
N TYR A 125 0.94 20.39 -14.93
CA TYR A 125 -0.47 20.70 -14.68
C TYR A 125 -1.02 19.89 -13.51
N TYR A 126 -0.81 18.56 -13.49
CA TYR A 126 -1.28 17.70 -12.39
C TYR A 126 -0.67 18.10 -11.05
N GLU A 127 0.61 18.46 -11.02
CA GLU A 127 1.26 18.96 -9.83
C GLU A 127 0.61 20.28 -9.34
N LYS A 128 0.36 21.22 -10.26
CA LYS A 128 -0.26 22.51 -9.93
C LYS A 128 -1.68 22.39 -9.38
N VAL A 129 -2.45 21.41 -9.83
CA VAL A 129 -3.80 21.14 -9.31
C VAL A 129 -3.82 20.22 -8.09
N GLY A 130 -2.65 19.86 -7.55
CA GLY A 130 -2.52 19.00 -6.38
C GLY A 130 -2.77 17.51 -6.63
N ASN A 131 -2.80 17.05 -7.89
CA ASN A 131 -2.89 15.61 -8.19
C ASN A 131 -1.49 15.01 -8.25
N TYR A 132 -0.85 14.90 -7.09
CA TYR A 132 0.55 14.48 -6.98
C TYR A 132 0.76 13.04 -7.44
N GLU A 133 -0.23 12.16 -7.26
CA GLU A 133 -0.17 10.77 -7.75
C GLU A 133 0.06 10.71 -9.26
N LYS A 134 -0.74 11.44 -10.05
CA LYS A 134 -0.58 11.47 -11.50
C LYS A 134 0.68 12.22 -11.90
N ALA A 135 1.02 13.30 -11.19
CA ALA A 135 2.21 14.08 -11.46
C ALA A 135 3.48 13.23 -11.34
N TYR A 136 3.71 12.56 -10.21
CA TYR A 136 4.93 11.75 -10.02
C TYR A 136 5.01 10.59 -11.01
N LYS A 137 3.88 9.92 -11.32
CA LYS A 137 3.87 8.82 -12.30
C LYS A 137 4.24 9.30 -13.70
N MET A 138 3.81 10.51 -14.08
CA MET A 138 4.17 11.10 -15.37
C MET A 138 5.62 11.57 -15.40
N PHE A 139 6.10 12.26 -14.36
CA PHE A 139 7.52 12.66 -14.27
C PHE A 139 8.46 11.46 -14.25
N LYS A 140 8.09 10.37 -13.57
CA LYS A 140 8.87 9.11 -13.58
C LYS A 140 9.07 8.57 -15.01
N GLY A 141 8.07 8.70 -15.87
CA GLY A 141 8.17 8.29 -17.28
C GLY A 141 9.02 9.22 -18.16
N LEU A 142 9.59 10.29 -17.59
CA LEU A 142 10.40 11.30 -18.27
C LEU A 142 11.83 11.39 -17.70
N GLU A 143 12.19 10.56 -16.70
CA GLU A 143 13.47 10.63 -15.97
C GLU A 143 14.72 10.39 -16.84
N ASP A 144 14.62 9.52 -17.86
CA ASP A 144 15.71 9.17 -18.77
C ASP A 144 15.79 10.06 -20.03
N GLU A 145 14.95 11.10 -20.10
CA GLU A 145 14.85 11.97 -21.27
C GLU A 145 15.53 13.34 -20.99
N ASN A 146 15.76 14.17 -22.02
CA ASN A 146 16.46 15.48 -21.97
C ASN A 146 15.92 16.54 -20.97
N TYR A 147 15.06 16.18 -20.02
CA TYR A 147 14.53 17.04 -18.97
C TYR A 147 15.24 16.78 -17.64
N SER A 148 16.33 17.51 -17.41
CA SER A 148 17.18 17.37 -16.21
C SER A 148 16.43 17.59 -14.89
N ASP A 149 15.33 18.33 -14.89
CA ASP A 149 14.51 18.66 -13.71
C ASP A 149 13.42 17.61 -13.42
N SER A 150 13.09 16.72 -14.37
CA SER A 150 11.99 15.76 -14.23
C SER A 150 12.21 14.77 -13.09
N LYS A 151 13.47 14.41 -12.79
CA LYS A 151 13.82 13.55 -11.65
C LYS A 151 13.54 14.23 -10.30
N GLU A 152 13.85 15.51 -10.20
CA GLU A 152 13.59 16.31 -9.00
C GLU A 152 12.08 16.50 -8.82
N LEU A 153 11.36 16.86 -9.88
CA LEU A 153 9.90 17.00 -9.87
C LEU A 153 9.19 15.68 -9.54
N CYS A 154 9.67 14.55 -10.05
CA CYS A 154 9.18 13.23 -9.70
C CYS A 154 9.32 12.97 -8.20
N THR A 155 10.50 13.25 -7.65
CA THR A 155 10.80 13.05 -6.22
C THR A 155 9.93 13.95 -5.34
N ARG A 156 9.84 15.25 -5.68
CA ARG A 156 8.98 16.23 -4.99
C ARG A 156 7.50 15.84 -5.04
N SER A 157 6.97 15.52 -6.21
CA SER A 157 5.58 15.09 -6.35
C SER A 157 5.31 13.79 -5.58
N ARG A 158 6.27 12.86 -5.53
CA ARG A 158 6.14 11.63 -4.73
C ARG A 158 6.09 11.92 -3.23
N TYR A 159 6.87 12.89 -2.75
CA TYR A 159 6.85 13.34 -1.36
C TYR A 159 5.49 13.95 -0.97
N GLU A 160 4.95 14.84 -1.79
CA GLU A 160 3.63 15.44 -1.54
C GLU A 160 2.51 14.37 -1.55
N TYR A 161 2.58 13.43 -2.49
CA TYR A 161 1.64 12.30 -2.55
C TYR A 161 1.68 11.43 -1.28
N ALA A 162 2.88 11.17 -0.73
CA ALA A 162 3.01 10.45 0.54
C ALA A 162 2.28 11.20 1.68
N GLY A 163 2.43 12.52 1.74
CA GLY A 163 1.73 13.38 2.71
C GLY A 163 0.21 13.37 2.55
N GLU A 164 -0.30 13.33 1.32
CA GLU A 164 -1.74 13.15 1.05
C GLU A 164 -2.25 11.79 1.53
N CYS A 165 -1.47 10.72 1.31
CA CYS A 165 -1.81 9.39 1.80
C CYS A 165 -1.94 9.39 3.34
N VAL A 166 -1.04 10.07 4.05
CA VAL A 166 -1.14 10.24 5.51
C VAL A 166 -2.41 10.98 5.91
N LYS A 167 -2.73 12.11 5.27
CA LYS A 167 -3.97 12.89 5.53
C LYS A 167 -5.23 12.05 5.31
N ASN A 168 -5.22 11.19 4.30
CA ASN A 168 -6.31 10.28 3.96
C ASN A 168 -6.31 8.99 4.80
N LYS A 169 -5.39 8.84 5.76
CA LYS A 169 -5.18 7.64 6.59
C LYS A 169 -4.83 6.37 5.80
N ASP A 170 -4.35 6.53 4.56
CA ASP A 170 -3.77 5.44 3.77
C ASP A 170 -2.29 5.25 4.15
N TYR A 171 -2.07 4.78 5.38
CA TYR A 171 -0.73 4.59 5.93
C TYR A 171 0.07 3.52 5.17
N LYS A 172 -0.60 2.54 4.54
CA LYS A 172 0.10 1.50 3.76
C LYS A 172 0.75 2.07 2.52
N THR A 173 0.04 2.96 1.81
CA THR A 173 0.60 3.64 0.63
C THR A 173 1.63 4.68 1.05
N ALA A 174 1.38 5.43 2.12
CA ALA A 174 2.34 6.38 2.67
C ALA A 174 3.68 5.71 3.04
N LEU A 175 3.64 4.59 3.77
CA LEU A 175 4.81 3.80 4.18
C LEU A 175 5.70 3.48 2.98
N LYS A 176 5.12 2.82 1.96
CA LYS A 176 5.86 2.44 0.74
C LYS A 176 6.43 3.64 0.00
N THR A 177 5.70 4.75 0.01
CA THR A 177 6.08 5.95 -0.73
C THR A 177 7.24 6.66 -0.03
N TYR A 178 7.22 6.79 1.30
CA TYR A 178 8.33 7.34 2.08
C TYR A 178 9.58 6.45 2.05
N GLN A 179 9.43 5.12 2.06
CA GLN A 179 10.56 4.20 1.85
C GLN A 179 11.29 4.46 0.53
N LEU A 180 10.54 4.71 -0.55
CA LEU A 180 11.12 5.02 -1.87
C LEU A 180 11.75 6.42 -1.96
N LEU A 181 11.50 7.29 -0.99
CA LEU A 181 12.06 8.65 -0.93
C LEU A 181 13.40 8.68 -0.16
N GLY A 182 13.65 7.70 0.71
CA GLY A 182 14.90 7.64 1.50
C GLY A 182 15.13 8.93 2.29
N ASP A 183 16.31 9.52 2.11
CA ASP A 183 16.74 10.74 2.83
C ASP A 183 16.24 12.05 2.19
N TYR A 184 15.27 12.00 1.27
CA TYR A 184 14.71 13.21 0.68
C TYR A 184 13.93 14.02 1.73
N GLN A 185 14.42 15.23 2.04
CA GLN A 185 13.83 16.11 3.06
C GLN A 185 13.70 15.40 4.42
N ASP A 186 12.54 15.49 5.08
CA ASP A 186 12.20 14.83 6.34
C ASP A 186 11.52 13.46 6.14
N SER A 187 11.66 12.84 4.96
CA SER A 187 10.98 11.56 4.64
C SER A 187 11.30 10.45 5.62
N ALA A 188 12.53 10.36 6.13
CA ALA A 188 12.92 9.39 7.15
C ALA A 188 12.15 9.57 8.47
N SER A 189 11.91 10.82 8.87
CA SER A 189 11.13 11.16 10.07
C SER A 189 9.65 10.84 9.86
N LYS A 190 9.08 11.25 8.71
CA LYS A 190 7.70 10.92 8.34
C LYS A 190 7.45 9.41 8.18
N LEU A 191 8.45 8.66 7.70
CA LEU A 191 8.38 7.20 7.62
C LEU A 191 8.21 6.60 9.02
N ALA A 192 9.05 7.00 9.98
CA ALA A 192 8.99 6.52 11.35
C ALA A 192 7.64 6.88 12.02
N GLU A 193 7.11 8.09 11.78
CA GLU A 193 5.78 8.47 12.24
C GLU A 193 4.68 7.57 11.65
N VAL A 194 4.73 7.26 10.36
CA VAL A 194 3.76 6.38 9.69
C VAL A 194 3.84 4.95 10.23
N GLU A 195 5.05 4.41 10.43
CA GLU A 195 5.26 3.12 11.07
C GLU A 195 4.61 3.07 12.46
N LEU A 196 4.83 4.12 13.27
CA LEU A 196 4.21 4.25 14.58
C LEU A 196 2.68 4.29 14.50
N GLN A 197 2.09 5.02 13.55
CA GLN A 197 0.63 5.03 13.36
C GLN A 197 0.09 3.64 12.98
N ILE A 198 0.80 2.88 12.15
CA ILE A 198 0.44 1.50 11.80
C ILE A 198 0.49 0.62 13.07
N ILE A 199 1.52 0.73 13.89
CA ILE A 199 1.64 -0.02 15.15
C ILE A 199 0.49 0.33 16.10
N LYS A 200 0.22 1.62 16.32
CA LYS A 200 -0.86 2.13 17.19
C LYS A 200 -2.22 1.55 16.80
N THR A 201 -2.54 1.55 15.51
CA THR A 201 -3.85 1.15 14.98
C THR A 201 -4.00 -0.37 14.74
N SER A 202 -2.91 -1.12 14.76
CA SER A 202 -2.92 -2.59 14.56
C SER A 202 -3.46 -3.35 15.78
N LYS A 203 -3.98 -4.56 15.59
CA LYS A 203 -4.46 -5.42 16.69
C LYS A 203 -3.34 -6.35 17.16
N ILE A 204 -3.39 -6.76 18.43
CA ILE A 204 -2.51 -7.85 18.92
C ILE A 204 -2.67 -9.08 18.01
N GLY A 205 -1.55 -9.71 17.68
CA GLY A 205 -1.43 -10.81 16.73
C GLY A 205 -1.30 -10.37 15.26
N SER A 206 -1.39 -9.08 14.96
CA SER A 206 -1.14 -8.56 13.61
C SER A 206 0.36 -8.44 13.33
N THR A 207 0.72 -8.59 12.05
CA THR A 207 2.05 -8.28 11.55
C THR A 207 2.11 -6.81 11.15
N VAL A 208 3.16 -6.12 11.61
CA VAL A 208 3.46 -4.72 11.30
C VAL A 208 4.86 -4.61 10.69
N PHE A 209 5.10 -3.51 9.96
CA PHE A 209 6.41 -3.18 9.42
C PHE A 209 7.03 -2.08 10.29
N PHE A 210 8.29 -2.24 10.68
CA PHE A 210 9.02 -1.25 11.48
C PHE A 210 10.53 -1.44 11.27
N GLY A 211 11.21 -0.38 10.83
CA GLY A 211 12.60 -0.45 10.40
C GLY A 211 12.74 -1.30 9.14
N GLU A 212 13.63 -2.27 9.12
CA GLU A 212 13.86 -3.15 7.95
C GLU A 212 13.04 -4.45 7.98
N TYR A 213 12.26 -4.69 9.03
CA TYR A 213 11.65 -6.01 9.28
C TYR A 213 10.14 -5.98 9.51
N HIS A 214 9.55 -7.17 9.35
CA HIS A 214 8.21 -7.47 9.79
C HIS A 214 8.24 -8.01 11.23
N TRP A 215 7.32 -7.49 12.05
CA TRP A 215 7.20 -7.79 13.47
C TRP A 215 5.79 -8.26 13.80
N LEU A 216 5.67 -9.16 14.77
CA LEU A 216 4.41 -9.50 15.42
C LEU A 216 4.18 -8.55 16.58
N LEU A 217 3.01 -7.92 16.61
CA LEU A 217 2.56 -7.16 17.77
C LEU A 217 1.95 -8.12 18.80
N VAL A 218 2.65 -8.36 19.91
CA VAL A 218 2.24 -9.39 20.90
C VAL A 218 1.62 -8.81 22.17
N ASP A 219 1.89 -7.56 22.50
CA ASP A 219 1.28 -6.88 23.65
C ASP A 219 1.06 -5.39 23.42
N LYS A 220 0.11 -4.81 24.15
CA LYS A 220 -0.17 -3.38 24.23
C LYS A 220 -0.37 -2.99 25.68
N ASN A 221 0.48 -2.10 26.18
CA ASN A 221 0.36 -1.52 27.51
C ASN A 221 0.27 0.01 27.41
N GLY A 222 -0.95 0.54 27.33
CA GLY A 222 -1.15 1.98 27.12
C GLY A 222 -0.53 2.47 25.80
N SER A 223 0.50 3.31 25.91
CA SER A 223 1.30 3.89 24.82
C SER A 223 2.46 3.00 24.36
N ASP A 224 2.69 1.85 25.01
CA ASP A 224 3.77 0.93 24.70
C ASP A 224 3.29 -0.33 23.96
N TYR A 225 4.07 -0.76 22.98
CA TYR A 225 3.76 -1.86 22.07
C TYR A 225 4.92 -2.85 22.02
N LEU A 226 4.69 -4.10 22.45
CA LEU A 226 5.72 -5.13 22.37
C LEU A 226 5.71 -5.76 20.98
N LEU A 227 6.81 -5.57 20.26
CA LEU A 227 7.06 -6.16 18.96
C LEU A 227 8.04 -7.33 19.10
N VAL A 228 7.72 -8.45 18.46
CA VAL A 228 8.60 -9.61 18.38
C VAL A 228 8.85 -9.94 16.91
N LYS A 229 10.11 -10.09 16.51
CA LYS A 229 10.47 -10.29 15.10
C LYS A 229 9.70 -11.48 14.54
N LEU A 230 9.02 -11.27 13.40
CA LEU A 230 8.14 -12.29 12.81
C LEU A 230 8.94 -13.56 12.49
N VAL A 231 10.07 -13.39 11.80
CA VAL A 231 11.00 -14.46 11.44
C VAL A 231 12.22 -14.38 12.36
N PRO A 232 12.40 -15.32 13.30
CA PRO A 232 13.58 -15.36 14.15
C PRO A 232 14.83 -15.73 13.34
N VAL A 233 16.01 -15.41 13.87
CA VAL A 233 17.31 -15.48 13.19
C VAL A 233 18.06 -16.73 13.65
N LEU A 234 18.32 -17.67 12.74
CA LEU A 234 19.13 -18.87 13.00
C LEU A 234 20.62 -18.50 12.99
N GLY A 235 21.43 -19.22 13.77
CA GLY A 235 22.89 -19.11 13.68
C GLY A 235 23.52 -18.04 14.56
N LEU A 236 22.72 -17.34 15.38
CA LEU A 236 23.23 -16.41 16.38
C LEU A 236 23.39 -17.16 17.72
N PRO A 237 24.63 -17.47 18.14
CA PRO A 237 24.85 -18.07 19.45
C PRO A 237 24.49 -17.06 20.55
N TYR A 238 24.12 -17.57 21.72
CA TYR A 238 23.92 -16.71 22.90
C TYR A 238 25.22 -15.98 23.25
N ASN A 239 26.35 -16.70 23.22
CA ASN A 239 27.69 -16.14 23.34
C ASN A 239 28.65 -16.88 22.42
N GLU A 240 29.47 -16.17 21.63
CA GLU A 240 30.35 -16.78 20.62
C GLU A 240 31.36 -17.77 21.23
N GLU A 241 31.89 -17.47 22.42
CA GLU A 241 32.81 -18.34 23.13
C GLU A 241 32.07 -19.31 24.06
N ALA A 242 32.53 -20.57 24.10
CA ALA A 242 32.01 -21.61 24.99
C ALA A 242 32.50 -21.41 26.44
N LYS A 243 32.10 -20.33 27.09
CA LYS A 243 32.50 -19.97 28.46
C LYS A 243 31.34 -19.49 29.31
N ALA A 244 31.59 -19.39 30.61
CA ALA A 244 30.65 -18.80 31.57
C ALA A 244 30.29 -17.36 31.16
N THR A 245 28.99 -17.06 31.10
CA THR A 245 28.48 -15.75 30.67
C THR A 245 27.10 -15.46 31.28
N THR A 246 26.66 -14.22 31.20
CA THR A 246 25.33 -13.74 31.61
C THR A 246 24.70 -12.99 30.45
N TRP A 247 23.42 -12.61 30.53
CA TRP A 247 22.84 -11.70 29.51
C TRP A 247 23.62 -10.39 29.41
N HIS A 248 24.03 -9.82 30.55
CA HIS A 248 24.82 -8.59 30.60
C HIS A 248 26.08 -8.69 29.72
N ASP A 249 26.79 -9.82 29.77
CA ASP A 249 28.09 -9.97 29.14
C ASP A 249 28.08 -10.59 27.74
N CYS A 250 26.99 -11.27 27.37
CA CYS A 250 26.96 -12.11 26.18
C CYS A 250 27.09 -11.33 24.86
N THR A 251 27.65 -11.98 23.84
CA THR A 251 27.82 -11.35 22.52
C THR A 251 26.49 -11.13 21.80
N LEU A 252 25.45 -11.94 22.06
CA LEU A 252 24.13 -11.75 21.44
C LEU A 252 23.51 -10.41 21.83
N ARG A 253 23.50 -10.05 23.12
CA ARG A 253 23.00 -8.76 23.61
C ARG A 253 23.73 -7.59 22.94
N LYS A 254 25.07 -7.67 22.87
CA LYS A 254 25.93 -6.65 22.23
C LYS A 254 25.63 -6.52 20.74
N TYR A 255 25.42 -7.63 20.04
CA TYR A 255 25.02 -7.61 18.63
C TYR A 255 23.64 -6.96 18.43
N LEU A 256 22.65 -7.34 19.25
CA LEU A 256 21.28 -6.85 19.15
C LEU A 256 21.19 -5.32 19.39
N ASN A 257 21.87 -4.82 20.43
CA ASN A 257 21.85 -3.39 20.80
C ASN A 257 22.91 -2.55 20.07
N GLY A 258 23.75 -3.17 19.24
CA GLY A 258 24.75 -2.50 18.42
C GLY A 258 24.43 -2.64 16.94
N LYS A 259 25.08 -3.60 16.30
CA LYS A 259 25.01 -3.79 14.85
C LYS A 259 23.58 -3.98 14.35
N PHE A 260 22.80 -4.86 14.98
CA PHE A 260 21.43 -5.12 14.56
C PHE A 260 20.56 -3.87 14.66
N LEU A 261 20.55 -3.17 15.81
CA LEU A 261 19.77 -1.95 16.00
C LEU A 261 20.11 -0.87 14.96
N ASN A 262 21.41 -0.65 14.70
CA ASN A 262 21.88 0.40 13.79
C ASN A 262 21.66 0.08 12.31
N GLU A 263 21.67 -1.20 11.93
CA GLU A 263 21.37 -1.63 10.56
C GLU A 263 19.87 -1.77 10.29
N ALA A 264 19.09 -2.11 11.32
CA ALA A 264 17.67 -2.42 11.18
C ALA A 264 16.76 -1.19 11.30
N PHE A 265 17.22 -0.10 11.92
CA PHE A 265 16.39 1.07 12.21
C PHE A 265 17.13 2.36 11.93
N SER A 266 16.46 3.27 11.22
CA SER A 266 16.94 4.65 11.04
C SER A 266 17.02 5.37 12.39
N THR A 267 17.83 6.43 12.45
CA THR A 267 17.93 7.28 13.65
C THR A 267 16.59 7.85 14.08
N GLU A 268 15.66 8.07 13.14
CA GLU A 268 14.31 8.54 13.42
C GLU A 268 13.42 7.43 14.01
N ALA A 269 13.49 6.21 13.47
CA ALA A 269 12.75 5.07 14.01
C ALA A 269 13.26 4.66 15.40
N GLN A 270 14.57 4.74 15.65
CA GLN A 270 15.17 4.41 16.94
C GLN A 270 14.65 5.28 18.10
N LYS A 271 14.18 6.52 17.81
CA LYS A 271 13.58 7.40 18.83
C LYS A 271 12.32 6.82 19.46
N TYR A 272 11.60 5.95 18.73
CA TYR A 272 10.41 5.29 19.24
C TYR A 272 10.71 3.97 19.95
N ILE A 273 11.96 3.50 19.96
CA ILE A 273 12.35 2.26 20.64
C ILE A 273 12.70 2.58 22.10
N ALA A 274 11.89 2.06 23.00
CA ALA A 274 12.01 2.31 24.43
C ALA A 274 13.25 1.61 25.01
N ASP A 275 13.88 2.29 25.97
CA ASP A 275 14.86 1.68 26.86
C ASP A 275 14.13 0.76 27.84
N THR A 276 14.49 -0.52 27.87
CA THR A 276 13.85 -1.54 28.70
C THR A 276 14.83 -2.00 29.78
N GLU A 277 14.47 -1.83 31.04
CA GLU A 277 15.23 -2.40 32.15
C GLU A 277 14.97 -3.91 32.21
N ILE A 278 16.03 -4.72 32.11
CA ILE A 278 15.98 -6.16 32.16
C ILE A 278 16.72 -6.62 33.41
N THR A 279 15.96 -7.22 34.33
CA THR A 279 16.49 -7.87 35.52
C THR A 279 16.17 -9.35 35.46
N ILE A 280 17.19 -10.19 35.62
CA ILE A 280 17.09 -11.64 35.50
C ILE A 280 17.34 -12.24 36.87
N SER A 281 16.37 -12.99 37.38
CA SER A 281 16.56 -13.74 38.63
C SER A 281 17.51 -14.91 38.44
N ASP A 282 18.22 -15.27 39.50
CA ASP A 282 19.03 -16.49 39.52
C ASP A 282 18.17 -17.72 39.19
N ASN A 283 18.77 -18.69 38.52
CA ASN A 283 18.10 -19.94 38.23
C ASN A 283 17.95 -20.74 39.53
N ALA A 284 16.73 -20.79 40.07
CA ALA A 284 16.45 -21.40 41.36
C ALA A 284 16.79 -22.90 41.40
N ASP A 285 16.64 -23.61 40.27
CA ASP A 285 16.85 -25.05 40.17
C ASP A 285 18.35 -25.41 40.17
N TYR A 286 19.17 -24.59 39.49
CA TYR A 286 20.58 -24.91 39.23
C TYR A 286 21.58 -23.99 39.92
N LYS A 287 21.12 -22.94 40.61
CA LYS A 287 21.94 -21.95 41.33
C LYS A 287 22.94 -21.20 40.44
N THR A 288 22.64 -21.07 39.14
CA THR A 288 23.37 -20.20 38.22
C THR A 288 22.86 -18.77 38.34
N VAL A 289 23.76 -17.80 38.18
CA VAL A 289 23.45 -16.39 38.44
C VAL A 289 22.85 -15.73 37.20
N GLY A 290 21.83 -14.90 37.40
CA GLY A 290 21.18 -14.12 36.33
C GLY A 290 22.07 -13.04 35.74
N GLY A 291 23.04 -12.55 36.52
CA GLY A 291 23.94 -11.45 36.16
C GLY A 291 23.40 -10.08 36.57
N GLU A 292 24.13 -9.04 36.16
CA GLU A 292 23.74 -7.65 36.42
C GLU A 292 22.53 -7.24 35.58
N SER A 293 21.70 -6.33 36.11
CA SER A 293 20.61 -5.72 35.37
C SER A 293 21.13 -4.92 34.18
N THR A 294 20.36 -4.89 33.09
CA THR A 294 20.71 -4.18 31.87
C THR A 294 19.63 -3.21 31.46
N THR A 295 19.99 -2.23 30.62
CA THR A 295 19.03 -1.39 29.90
C THR A 295 19.24 -1.62 28.42
N ASP A 296 18.23 -2.20 27.76
CA ASP A 296 18.32 -2.66 26.39
C ASP A 296 17.17 -2.12 25.54
N LYS A 297 17.44 -1.78 24.28
CA LYS A 297 16.43 -1.43 23.28
C LYS A 297 15.91 -2.65 22.54
N VAL A 298 16.79 -3.62 22.31
CA VAL A 298 16.46 -4.90 21.65
C VAL A 298 16.92 -6.05 22.54
N PHE A 299 16.03 -6.99 22.80
CA PHE A 299 16.27 -8.16 23.63
C PHE A 299 15.71 -9.43 22.99
N ILE A 300 15.84 -10.58 23.65
CA ILE A 300 15.10 -11.82 23.33
C ILE A 300 14.13 -12.09 24.46
N LEU A 301 13.06 -12.85 24.25
CA LEU A 301 12.06 -13.07 25.30
C LEU A 301 12.64 -13.84 26.50
N ASN A 302 12.13 -13.54 27.70
CA ASN A 302 12.33 -14.38 28.87
C ASN A 302 11.30 -15.53 28.90
N SER A 303 11.49 -16.52 29.78
CA SER A 303 10.61 -17.68 29.92
C SER A 303 9.15 -17.33 30.18
N GLN A 304 8.88 -16.32 31.01
CA GLN A 304 7.52 -15.87 31.33
C GLN A 304 6.83 -15.24 30.12
N GLN A 305 7.56 -14.39 29.37
CA GLN A 305 7.07 -13.75 28.15
C GLN A 305 6.83 -14.77 27.04
N GLU A 306 7.75 -15.72 26.84
CA GLU A 306 7.59 -16.79 25.86
C GLU A 306 6.31 -17.60 26.13
N LEU A 307 6.05 -17.97 27.39
CA LEU A 307 4.82 -18.68 27.78
C LEU A 307 3.58 -17.79 27.62
N LYS A 308 3.64 -16.53 28.06
CA LYS A 308 2.53 -15.57 27.97
C LYS A 308 2.08 -15.38 26.52
N TYR A 309 3.03 -15.26 25.58
CA TYR A 309 2.74 -14.95 24.17
C TYR A 309 2.77 -16.17 23.26
N GLN A 310 2.96 -17.38 23.77
CA GLN A 310 3.15 -18.63 23.02
C GLN A 310 2.14 -18.80 21.87
N LYS A 311 0.84 -18.58 22.14
CA LYS A 311 -0.23 -18.72 21.14
C LYS A 311 -0.06 -17.76 19.96
N THR A 312 0.36 -16.53 20.23
CA THR A 312 0.57 -15.48 19.22
C THR A 312 1.86 -15.71 18.45
N LEU A 313 2.91 -16.17 19.14
CA LEU A 313 4.23 -16.44 18.57
C LEU A 313 4.21 -17.59 17.56
N ASN A 314 3.27 -18.54 17.72
CA ASN A 314 3.10 -19.76 16.92
C ASN A 314 4.44 -20.49 16.66
N ASN A 315 5.25 -20.59 17.70
CA ASN A 315 6.67 -20.97 17.63
C ASN A 315 6.91 -22.49 17.72
N ASN A 316 5.88 -23.31 17.49
CA ASN A 316 5.86 -24.73 17.84
C ASN A 316 7.00 -25.54 17.20
N ASP A 317 7.57 -25.09 16.09
CA ASP A 317 8.62 -25.80 15.35
C ASP A 317 10.03 -25.19 15.50
N ARG A 318 10.21 -24.16 16.35
CA ARG A 318 11.47 -23.42 16.43
C ARG A 318 12.03 -23.37 17.83
N THR A 319 13.28 -23.83 17.96
CA THR A 319 14.06 -23.75 19.19
C THR A 319 14.65 -22.35 19.36
N CYS A 320 14.16 -21.54 20.29
CA CYS A 320 14.59 -20.15 20.47
C CYS A 320 15.33 -19.95 21.79
N TRP A 321 16.42 -19.18 21.76
CA TRP A 321 17.09 -18.71 22.98
C TRP A 321 16.14 -17.88 23.86
N LEU A 322 16.32 -18.01 25.17
CA LEU A 322 15.71 -17.16 26.20
C LEU A 322 16.80 -16.44 26.98
N ILE A 323 16.45 -15.35 27.67
CA ILE A 323 17.41 -14.52 28.40
C ILE A 323 18.06 -15.29 29.58
N GLU A 324 17.31 -16.18 30.24
CA GLU A 324 17.75 -16.77 31.51
C GLU A 324 18.93 -17.77 31.37
N PRO A 325 19.80 -17.88 32.39
CA PRO A 325 20.86 -18.88 32.41
C PRO A 325 20.30 -20.30 32.60
N GLY A 326 21.00 -21.28 32.02
CA GLY A 326 20.70 -22.71 32.13
C GLY A 326 21.32 -23.37 33.37
N GLN A 327 21.58 -24.68 33.28
CA GLN A 327 22.13 -25.51 34.35
C GLN A 327 23.54 -25.12 34.78
N THR A 328 24.34 -24.62 33.85
CA THR A 328 25.69 -24.08 34.11
C THR A 328 25.77 -22.66 33.60
N GLN A 329 26.75 -21.88 34.08
CA GLN A 329 26.95 -20.51 33.58
C GLN A 329 27.38 -20.47 32.09
N SER A 330 27.73 -21.62 31.50
CA SER A 330 28.04 -21.78 30.07
C SER A 330 26.85 -22.33 29.25
N THR A 331 25.64 -22.34 29.83
CA THR A 331 24.40 -22.73 29.15
C THR A 331 23.34 -21.65 29.32
N ALA A 332 22.49 -21.43 28.32
CA ALA A 332 21.35 -20.51 28.38
C ALA A 332 20.04 -21.27 28.14
N GLN A 333 18.95 -20.82 28.76
CA GLN A 333 17.63 -21.41 28.56
C GLN A 333 17.15 -21.22 27.12
N PHE A 334 16.24 -22.10 26.71
CA PHE A 334 15.63 -22.02 25.40
C PHE A 334 14.20 -22.56 25.44
N SER A 335 13.37 -22.12 24.50
CA SER A 335 12.07 -22.72 24.25
C SER A 335 12.16 -23.73 23.11
N ALA A 336 11.47 -24.86 23.24
CA ALA A 336 11.35 -25.86 22.19
C ALA A 336 9.99 -26.54 22.28
N TYR A 337 9.30 -26.68 21.14
CA TYR A 337 8.00 -27.36 21.06
C TYR A 337 6.96 -26.84 22.08
N GLY A 338 7.00 -25.54 22.40
CA GLY A 338 6.11 -24.93 23.39
C GLY A 338 6.48 -25.19 24.86
N HIS A 339 7.66 -25.74 25.13
CA HIS A 339 8.17 -25.98 26.47
C HIS A 339 9.42 -25.14 26.74
N ILE A 340 9.59 -24.72 27.99
CA ILE A 340 10.79 -24.02 28.47
C ILE A 340 11.78 -25.07 28.98
N MET A 341 13.00 -25.04 28.45
CA MET A 341 14.06 -25.98 28.79
C MET A 341 15.04 -25.30 29.76
N THR A 342 14.73 -25.37 31.06
CA THR A 342 15.44 -24.64 32.12
C THR A 342 16.88 -25.11 32.35
N TYR A 343 17.22 -26.33 31.93
CA TYR A 343 18.60 -26.84 31.94
C TYR A 343 19.48 -26.16 30.88
N GLY A 344 18.87 -25.58 29.84
CA GLY A 344 19.55 -24.80 28.82
C GLY A 344 20.41 -25.57 27.81
N TYR A 345 21.04 -24.84 26.91
CA TYR A 345 21.90 -25.36 25.85
C TYR A 345 23.23 -24.59 25.83
N PRO A 346 24.36 -25.18 25.40
CA PRO A 346 25.65 -24.52 25.38
C PRO A 346 25.59 -23.15 24.69
N VAL A 347 26.07 -22.10 25.34
CA VAL A 347 25.90 -20.71 24.86
C VAL A 347 26.50 -20.43 23.48
N SER A 348 27.51 -21.20 23.08
CA SER A 348 28.17 -21.10 21.77
C SER A 348 27.48 -21.87 20.65
N ALA A 349 26.33 -22.49 20.92
CA ALA A 349 25.59 -23.24 19.93
C ALA A 349 24.95 -22.33 18.87
N ILE A 350 24.99 -22.77 17.62
CA ILE A 350 24.48 -22.01 16.46
C ILE A 350 23.22 -22.64 15.83
N ASN A 351 22.74 -23.76 16.36
CA ASN A 351 21.55 -24.46 15.86
C ASN A 351 20.24 -23.95 16.49
N LEU A 352 20.30 -22.88 17.30
CA LEU A 352 19.15 -22.23 17.91
C LEU A 352 18.89 -20.88 17.24
N TYR A 353 17.64 -20.45 17.35
CA TYR A 353 17.21 -19.16 16.85
C TYR A 353 17.29 -18.09 17.94
N ALA A 354 17.73 -16.89 17.58
CA ALA A 354 17.46 -15.68 18.36
C ALA A 354 16.19 -15.03 17.81
N ARG A 355 15.25 -14.67 18.69
CA ARG A 355 14.03 -13.94 18.31
C ARG A 355 14.03 -12.54 18.93
N PRO A 356 14.55 -11.53 18.22
CA PRO A 356 14.57 -10.16 18.71
C PRO A 356 13.18 -9.68 19.09
N ALA A 357 13.10 -8.95 20.19
CA ALA A 357 11.92 -8.29 20.71
C ALA A 357 12.31 -6.87 21.15
N LEU A 358 11.37 -5.94 21.08
CA LEU A 358 11.55 -4.56 21.49
C LEU A 358 10.21 -3.93 21.86
N TRP A 359 10.26 -2.93 22.73
CA TRP A 359 9.12 -2.06 23.01
C TRP A 359 9.19 -0.83 22.12
N VAL A 360 8.10 -0.55 21.41
CA VAL A 360 7.88 0.75 20.76
C VAL A 360 7.04 1.59 21.70
N SER A 361 7.52 2.77 22.08
CA SER A 361 6.77 3.73 22.89
C SER A 361 6.35 4.92 22.05
N ALA A 362 5.13 5.38 22.28
CA ALA A 362 4.49 6.42 21.48
C ALA A 362 4.26 7.73 22.24
N GLU A 363 5.00 7.94 23.33
CA GLU A 363 5.01 9.14 24.19
C GLU A 363 5.96 10.23 23.71
#